data_AF-A0A2N3QG91-F1
#
_entry.id   AF-A0A2N3QG91-F1
#
_cell.length_a   1.000
_cell.length_b   1.000
_cell.length_c   1.000
_cell.angle_alpha   90.00
_cell.angle_beta   90.00
_cell.angle_gamma   90.00
#
_symmetry.space_group_name_H-M   'P 1'
#
loop_
_entity.id
_entity.type
_entity.pdbx_description
1 polymer ?
#
loop_
_entity_poly.entity_id
_entity_poly.type
_entity_poly.pdbx_seq_one_letter_code
_entity_poly.pdbx_strand_id
1 'polypeptide(L)'
;MQTGDIDVWLGLDVGKSSHHACALDHDGNTILDTPVDQDEKQLRRTIAKLQRRGTVLVIVDQPNTIGSLPLTVARDMGARTAYLPGGAMRKAAQLLPGGSKTDRRDARVIASTALR
;
A
#
# COMPACT_ATOMS: atom_id res chain seq x y z
N MET A 1 3.19 -1.58 17.79
CA MET A 1 3.03 -0.41 16.90
C MET A 1 1.81 0.38 17.35
N GLN A 2 1.98 1.58 17.90
CA GLN A 2 0.86 2.51 18.00
C GLN A 2 0.57 3.02 16.60
N THR A 3 -0.67 2.89 16.16
CA THR A 3 -1.13 3.26 14.82
C THR A 3 -1.60 4.73 14.78
N GLY A 4 -1.51 5.44 15.91
CA GLY A 4 -1.85 6.86 16.06
C GLY A 4 -0.82 7.84 15.49
N ASP A 5 0.28 7.34 14.91
CA ASP A 5 1.32 8.14 14.24
C ASP A 5 1.27 8.01 12.70
N ILE A 6 0.24 7.41 12.12
CA ILE A 6 0.13 7.23 10.66
C ILE A 6 -0.92 8.19 10.12
N ASP A 7 -0.52 8.99 9.14
CA ASP A 7 -1.41 9.93 8.45
C ASP A 7 -1.90 9.35 7.10
N VAL A 8 -1.12 8.44 6.50
CA VAL A 8 -1.41 7.84 5.19
C VAL A 8 -1.06 6.35 5.13
N TRP A 9 -1.99 5.54 4.64
CA TRP A 9 -1.81 4.11 4.39
C TRP A 9 -1.68 3.87 2.89
N LEU A 10 -0.47 3.54 2.42
CA LEU A 10 -0.21 3.18 1.03
C LEU A 10 -0.19 1.65 0.88
N GLY A 11 -1.25 1.09 0.32
CA GLY A 11 -1.31 -0.30 -0.11
C GLY A 11 -0.79 -0.46 -1.54
N LEU A 12 0.08 -1.46 -1.73
CA LEU A 12 0.61 -1.86 -3.02
C LEU A 12 0.25 -3.30 -3.30
N ASP A 13 -0.56 -3.53 -4.34
CA ASP A 13 -0.67 -4.84 -4.97
C ASP A 13 0.49 -4.99 -5.95
N VAL A 14 1.49 -5.79 -5.58
CA VAL A 14 2.78 -5.80 -6.30
C VAL A 14 2.79 -6.86 -7.41
N GLY A 15 2.83 -6.40 -8.66
CA GLY A 15 3.02 -7.23 -9.85
C GLY A 15 4.44 -7.18 -10.44
N LYS A 16 4.71 -8.09 -11.39
CA LYS A 16 6.04 -8.28 -12.03
C LYS A 16 6.49 -7.15 -12.96
N SER A 17 5.56 -6.28 -13.38
CA SER A 17 5.82 -5.21 -14.35
C SER A 17 5.33 -3.87 -13.81
N SER A 18 4.16 -3.89 -13.19
CA SER A 18 3.57 -2.76 -12.50
C SER A 18 2.97 -3.21 -11.17
N HIS A 19 2.87 -2.25 -10.26
CA HIS A 19 2.11 -2.35 -9.02
C HIS A 19 0.84 -1.51 -9.19
N HIS A 20 -0.21 -1.84 -8.45
CA HIS A 20 -1.31 -0.89 -8.24
C HIS A 20 -1.18 -0.27 -6.86
N ALA A 21 -1.16 1.05 -6.80
CA ALA A 21 -1.05 1.81 -5.57
C ALA A 21 -2.40 2.40 -5.17
N CYS A 22 -2.80 2.19 -3.92
CA CYS A 22 -3.92 2.86 -3.29
C CYS A 22 -3.46 3.50 -1.99
N ALA A 23 -3.71 4.80 -1.81
CA ALA A 23 -3.45 5.48 -0.55
C ALA A 23 -4.75 5.95 0.10
N LEU A 24 -4.88 5.70 1.40
CA LEU A 24 -6.00 6.12 2.23
C LEU A 24 -5.54 7.17 3.25
N ASP A 25 -6.41 8.13 3.55
CA ASP A 25 -6.28 9.01 4.72
C ASP A 25 -6.87 8.34 5.98
N HIS A 26 -6.85 9.07 7.10
CA HIS A 26 -7.35 8.59 8.40
C HIS A 26 -8.85 8.23 8.37
N ASP A 27 -9.63 8.85 7.50
CA ASP A 27 -11.07 8.58 7.37
C ASP A 27 -11.36 7.43 6.38
N GLY A 28 -10.33 6.83 5.78
CA GLY A 28 -10.46 5.78 4.78
C GLY A 28 -10.84 6.29 3.39
N ASN A 29 -10.74 7.59 3.15
CA ASN A 29 -10.93 8.17 1.83
C ASN A 29 -9.72 7.89 0.95
N THR A 30 -9.98 7.57 -0.32
CA THR A 30 -8.91 7.39 -1.29
C THR A 30 -8.30 8.73 -1.67
N ILE A 31 -7.00 8.90 -1.44
CA ILE A 31 -6.23 10.10 -1.82
C ILE A 31 -5.25 9.85 -2.97
N LEU A 32 -5.02 8.58 -3.31
CA LEU A 32 -4.25 8.14 -4.48
C LEU A 32 -4.75 6.76 -4.94
N ASP A 33 -4.86 6.58 -6.25
CA ASP A 33 -5.31 5.33 -6.87
C ASP A 33 -4.76 5.28 -8.31
N THR A 34 -3.63 4.61 -8.49
CA THR A 34 -2.90 4.68 -9.77
C THR A 34 -1.95 3.49 -9.94
N PRO A 35 -1.74 3.01 -11.19
CA PRO A 35 -0.62 2.12 -11.47
C PRO A 35 0.71 2.83 -11.19
N VAL A 36 1.68 2.06 -10.70
CA VAL A 36 3.06 2.50 -10.46
C VAL A 36 3.97 1.44 -11.07
N ASP A 37 4.82 1.81 -12.01
CA ASP A 37 5.76 0.85 -12.60
C ASP A 37 6.71 0.31 -11.54
N GLN A 38 7.26 -0.88 -11.77
CA GLN A 38 8.33 -1.45 -10.93
C GLN A 38 9.66 -0.71 -11.15
N ASP A 39 9.68 0.58 -10.84
CA ASP A 39 10.78 1.52 -11.00
C ASP A 39 10.99 2.29 -9.69
N GLU A 40 12.22 2.30 -9.18
CA GLU A 40 12.55 2.97 -7.93
C GLU A 40 12.21 4.47 -7.96
N LYS A 41 12.44 5.15 -9.08
CA LYS A 41 12.17 6.60 -9.18
C LYS A 41 10.66 6.88 -9.12
N GLN A 42 9.83 6.03 -9.70
CA GLN A 42 8.37 6.10 -9.56
C GLN A 42 7.92 5.86 -8.12
N LEU A 43 8.40 4.80 -7.47
CA LEU A 43 8.10 4.50 -6.07
C LEU A 43 8.48 5.68 -5.16
N ARG A 44 9.68 6.23 -5.32
CA ARG A 44 10.13 7.41 -4.56
C ARG A 44 9.24 8.62 -4.77
N ARG A 45 8.84 8.92 -6.01
CA ARG A 45 7.93 10.05 -6.30
C ARG A 45 6.57 9.86 -5.64
N THR A 46 6.02 8.65 -5.70
CA THR A 46 4.74 8.32 -5.08
C THR A 46 4.80 8.48 -3.56
N ILE A 47 5.82 7.92 -2.91
CA ILE A 47 6.00 8.02 -1.45
C ILE A 47 6.23 9.47 -1.03
N ALA A 48 7.11 10.21 -1.71
CA ALA A 48 7.41 11.61 -1.40
C ALA A 48 6.16 12.51 -1.53
N LYS A 49 5.31 12.25 -2.52
CA LYS A 49 4.03 12.97 -2.68
C LYS A 49 3.12 12.75 -1.48
N LEU A 50 3.05 11.53 -0.95
CA LEU A 50 2.22 11.18 0.20
C LEU A 50 2.82 11.69 1.51
N GLN A 51 4.15 11.71 1.65
CA GLN A 51 4.83 12.25 2.84
C GLN A 51 4.58 13.74 3.08
N ARG A 52 4.18 14.49 2.05
CA ARG A 52 3.70 15.88 2.22
C ARG A 52 2.44 16.00 3.08
N ARG A 53 1.73 14.88 3.30
CA ARG A 53 0.54 14.79 4.15
C ARG A 53 0.84 14.23 5.54
N GLY A 54 2.08 13.80 5.80
CA GLY A 54 2.49 13.26 7.09
C GLY A 54 3.19 11.91 6.98
N THR A 55 3.10 11.12 8.05
CA THR A 55 3.74 9.82 8.16
C THR A 55 3.03 8.79 7.29
N VAL A 56 3.80 8.16 6.38
CA VAL A 56 3.31 7.14 5.47
C VAL A 56 3.63 5.74 6.01
N LEU A 57 2.64 4.86 6.00
CA LEU A 57 2.81 3.42 6.14
C LEU A 57 2.65 2.75 4.77
N VAL A 58 3.72 2.11 4.28
CA VAL A 58 3.72 1.32 3.04
C VAL A 58 3.45 -0.15 3.36
N ILE A 59 2.46 -0.74 2.71
CA ILE A 59 1.97 -2.09 2.95
C ILE A 59 1.98 -2.86 1.63
N VAL A 60 2.56 -4.04 1.61
CA VAL A 60 2.58 -4.93 0.44
C VAL A 60 1.88 -6.26 0.76
N ASP A 61 1.32 -6.93 -0.23
CA ASP A 61 0.73 -8.28 -0.11
C ASP A 61 1.77 -9.42 -0.11
N GLN A 62 2.92 -9.20 -0.73
CA GLN A 62 4.05 -10.15 -0.71
C GLN A 62 5.36 -9.42 -0.38
N PRO A 63 6.05 -9.75 0.73
CA PRO A 63 7.26 -9.02 1.13
C PRO A 63 8.53 -9.45 0.38
N ASN A 64 8.52 -10.63 -0.23
CA ASN A 64 9.67 -11.20 -0.93
C ASN A 64 9.63 -10.91 -2.43
N THR A 65 10.77 -11.05 -3.10
CA THR A 65 10.95 -10.85 -4.55
C THR A 65 10.44 -9.49 -5.02
N ILE A 66 9.21 -9.41 -5.52
CA ILE A 66 8.61 -8.21 -6.10
C ILE A 66 8.41 -7.12 -5.03
N GLY A 67 7.89 -7.47 -3.85
CA GLY A 67 7.66 -6.48 -2.79
C GLY A 67 8.93 -6.04 -2.05
N SER A 68 10.08 -6.66 -2.33
CA SER A 68 11.34 -6.26 -1.69
C SER A 68 11.76 -4.84 -2.07
N LEU A 69 11.58 -4.45 -3.34
CA LEU A 69 11.91 -3.11 -3.84
C LEU A 69 11.07 -2.02 -3.15
N PRO A 70 9.73 -2.03 -3.19
CA PRO A 70 8.92 -0.99 -2.55
C PRO A 70 9.16 -0.91 -1.04
N LEU A 71 9.37 -2.04 -0.35
CA LEU A 71 9.71 -2.03 1.08
C LEU A 71 11.09 -1.42 1.35
N THR A 72 12.08 -1.70 0.50
CA THR A 72 13.43 -1.13 0.65
C THR A 72 13.42 0.37 0.41
N VAL A 73 12.78 0.81 -0.68
CA VAL A 73 12.63 2.23 -1.00
C VAL A 73 11.87 2.98 0.10
N ALA A 74 10.79 2.39 0.63
CA ALA A 74 10.03 2.99 1.71
C ALA A 74 10.86 3.20 2.98
N ARG A 75 11.65 2.19 3.39
CA ARG A 75 12.54 2.29 4.56
C ARG A 75 13.63 3.34 4.36
N ASP A 76 14.25 3.36 3.18
CA ASP A 76 15.27 4.36 2.82
C ASP A 76 14.73 5.79 2.87
N MET A 77 13.44 5.97 2.52
CA MET A 77 12.75 7.26 2.61
C MET A 77 12.18 7.58 4.01
N GLY A 78 12.46 6.75 5.02
CA GLY A 78 11.95 6.93 6.39
C GLY A 78 10.44 6.65 6.55
N ALA A 79 9.79 6.05 5.57
CA ALA A 79 8.40 5.59 5.71
C ALA A 79 8.34 4.33 6.57
N ARG A 80 7.21 4.14 7.27
CA ARG A 80 6.95 2.89 7.98
C ARG A 80 6.60 1.81 6.97
N THR A 81 6.90 0.56 7.29
CA THR A 81 6.63 -0.59 6.41
C THR A 81 5.89 -1.70 7.13
N ALA A 82 4.99 -2.35 6.40
CA ALA A 82 4.29 -3.55 6.82
C ALA A 82 4.07 -4.48 5.62
N TYR A 83 3.65 -5.71 5.90
CA TYR A 83 3.16 -6.62 4.87
C TYR A 83 1.89 -7.29 5.36
N LEU A 84 1.00 -7.61 4.44
CA LEU A 84 -0.26 -8.29 4.72
C LEU A 84 -0.09 -9.80 4.48
N PRO A 85 -0.19 -10.65 5.51
CA PRO A 85 -0.11 -12.09 5.31
C PRO A 85 -1.26 -12.60 4.42
N GLY A 86 -0.99 -13.55 3.52
CA GLY A 86 -1.97 -14.02 2.53
C GLY A 86 -3.29 -14.55 3.13
N GLY A 87 -3.26 -15.11 4.34
CA GLY A 87 -4.48 -15.51 5.06
C GLY A 87 -5.37 -14.33 5.49
N ALA A 88 -4.76 -13.21 5.88
CA ALA A 88 -5.47 -11.98 6.25
C ALA A 88 -6.00 -11.25 5.01
N MET A 89 -5.23 -11.21 3.91
CA MET A 89 -5.66 -10.63 2.64
C MET A 89 -6.93 -11.27 2.11
N ARG A 90 -7.01 -12.61 2.10
CA ARG A 90 -8.20 -13.35 1.64
C ARG A 90 -9.45 -13.01 2.44
N LYS A 91 -9.33 -12.84 3.76
CA LYS A 91 -10.45 -12.46 4.64
C LYS A 91 -10.88 -11.02 4.36
N ALA A 92 -9.93 -10.10 4.26
CA ALA A 92 -10.21 -8.69 4.03
C ALA A 92 -10.86 -8.43 2.66
N ALA A 93 -10.45 -9.14 1.61
CA ALA A 93 -11.04 -9.03 0.27
C ALA A 93 -12.52 -9.44 0.23
N GLN A 94 -12.93 -10.44 1.03
CA GLN A 94 -14.32 -10.91 1.11
C GLN A 94 -15.26 -9.88 1.76
N LEU A 95 -14.72 -8.93 2.54
CA LEU A 95 -15.51 -7.90 3.22
C LEU A 95 -15.83 -6.71 2.32
N LEU A 96 -15.14 -6.54 1.19
CA LEU A 96 -15.44 -5.48 0.24
C LEU A 96 -16.56 -5.89 -0.73
N PRO A 97 -17.56 -5.03 -1.00
CA PRO A 97 -18.57 -5.27 -2.03
C PRO A 97 -17.94 -5.43 -3.43
N GLY A 98 -18.52 -6.31 -4.26
CA GLY A 98 -18.10 -6.54 -5.65
C GLY A 98 -17.46 -7.91 -5.87
N GLY A 99 -17.84 -8.59 -6.95
CA GLY A 99 -17.54 -10.02 -7.18
C GLY A 99 -16.20 -10.34 -7.84
N SER A 100 -15.52 -9.36 -8.45
CA SER A 100 -14.32 -9.62 -9.25
C SER A 100 -13.05 -9.12 -8.58
N LYS A 101 -11.98 -9.92 -8.68
CA LYS A 101 -10.63 -9.52 -8.30
C LYS A 101 -10.10 -8.48 -9.29
N THR A 102 -9.57 -7.37 -8.80
CA THR A 102 -8.87 -6.35 -9.61
C THR A 102 -7.70 -5.80 -8.80
N ASP A 103 -6.61 -5.40 -9.48
CA ASP A 103 -5.42 -4.90 -8.78
C ASP A 103 -5.72 -3.63 -7.97
N ARG A 104 -6.64 -2.79 -8.48
CA ARG A 104 -7.19 -1.63 -7.76
C ARG A 104 -7.88 -2.01 -6.44
N ARG A 105 -8.69 -3.07 -6.47
CA ARG A 105 -9.40 -3.55 -5.28
C ARG A 105 -8.42 -4.14 -4.29
N ASP A 106 -7.48 -4.94 -4.76
CA ASP A 106 -6.47 -5.57 -3.90
C ASP A 106 -5.59 -4.51 -3.22
N ALA A 107 -5.13 -3.49 -3.95
CA ALA A 107 -4.40 -2.36 -3.39
C ALA A 107 -5.20 -1.62 -2.29
N ARG A 108 -6.51 -1.41 -2.50
CA ARG A 108 -7.39 -0.81 -1.49
C ARG A 108 -7.51 -1.71 -0.25
N VAL A 109 -7.73 -3.02 -0.43
CA VAL A 109 -7.78 -3.99 0.67
C VAL A 109 -6.50 -3.92 1.50
N ILE A 110 -5.35 -3.94 0.82
CA ILE A 110 -4.03 -3.90 1.44
C ILE A 110 -3.90 -2.63 2.29
N ALA A 111 -4.24 -1.47 1.74
CA ALA A 111 -4.22 -0.20 2.48
C ALA A 111 -5.16 -0.21 3.70
N SER A 112 -6.41 -0.66 3.52
CA SER A 112 -7.43 -0.62 4.58
C SER A 112 -7.15 -1.61 5.72
N THR A 113 -6.39 -2.68 5.50
CA THR A 113 -6.14 -3.68 6.57
C THR A 113 -5.39 -3.15 7.78
N ALA A 114 -4.62 -2.06 7.61
CA ALA A 114 -3.91 -1.40 8.69
C ALA A 114 -4.55 -0.07 9.11
N LEU A 115 -5.61 0.36 8.41
CA LEU A 115 -6.47 1.47 8.80
C LEU A 115 -7.35 0.99 9.95
N ARG A 116 -7.41 1.75 11.05
CA ARG A 116 -8.19 1.39 12.25
C ARG A 116 -9.51 2.15 12.30
#